data_AF-A0A1F2RIX2-F1
#
_entry.id   AF-A0A1F2RIX2-F1
#
_cell.length_a   1.000
_cell.length_b   1.000
_cell.length_c   1.000
_cell.angle_alpha   90.00
_cell.angle_beta   90.00
_cell.angle_gamma   90.00
#
_symmetry.space_group_name_H-M   'P 1'
#
loop_
_entity.id
_entity.type
_entity.pdbx_description
1 polymer ?
#
loop_
_entity_poly.entity_id
_entity_poly.type
_entity_poly.pdbx_seq_one_letter_code
_entity_poly.pdbx_strand_id
1 'polypeptide(L)' 'MANDYIVEEVRRIREEQAQKHAFDIKTILAAAKKRQRRSGRKVVSLASRHEMPDRMSRTRKTA' A
#
# COMPACT_ATOMS: atom_id res chain seq x y z
N MET A 1 2.61 -28.74 -3.69
CA MET A 1 2.99 -27.38 -3.23
C MET A 1 2.67 -27.31 -1.75
N ALA A 2 3.59 -26.82 -0.92
CA ALA A 2 3.31 -26.69 0.51
C ALA A 2 2.22 -25.63 0.72
N ASN A 3 1.11 -26.02 1.36
CA ASN A 3 0.05 -25.08 1.74
C ASN A 3 0.55 -24.29 2.94
N ASP A 4 0.96 -23.04 2.69
CA ASP A 4 1.32 -22.10 3.75
C ASP A 4 0.03 -21.54 4.36
N TYR A 5 -0.20 -21.85 5.63
CA TYR A 5 -1.37 -21.41 6.38
C TYR A 5 -1.51 -19.88 6.42
N ILE A 6 -0.41 -19.14 6.41
CA ILE A 6 -0.43 -17.66 6.39
C ILE A 6 -0.97 -17.17 5.06
N VAL A 7 -0.54 -17.80 3.96
CA VAL A 7 -0.97 -17.43 2.60
C VAL A 7 -2.46 -17.69 2.42
N GLU A 8 -2.94 -18.84 2.88
CA GLU A 8 -4.35 -19.21 2.79
C GLU A 8 -5.25 -18.27 3.61
N GLU A 9 -4.83 -17.91 4.82
CA GLU A 9 -5.57 -16.95 5.64
C GLU A 9 -5.62 -15.55 4.99
N VAL A 10 -4.49 -15.09 4.44
CA VAL A 10 -4.44 -13.81 3.71
C VAL A 10 -5.35 -13.84 2.48
N ARG A 11 -5.40 -14.94 1.74
CA ARG A 11 -6.30 -15.12 0.59
C ARG A 11 -7.76 -15.06 1.02
N ARG A 12 -8.13 -15.81 2.05
CA ARG A 12 -9.49 -15.81 2.61
C ARG A 12 -9.93 -14.41 3.03
N ILE A 13 -9.11 -13.70 3.80
CA ILE A 13 -9.42 -12.33 4.24
C ILE A 13 -9.61 -11.41 3.03
N ARG A 14 -8.75 -11.49 2.01
CA ARG A 14 -8.88 -10.66 0.80
C ARG A 14 -10.18 -10.93 0.06
N GLU A 15 -10.58 -12.19 -0.05
CA GLU A 15 -11.81 -12.61 -0.71
C GLU A 15 -13.04 -12.10 0.03
N GLU A 16 -13.09 -12.26 1.36
CA GLU A 16 -14.17 -11.72 2.20
C GLU A 16 -14.29 -10.19 2.09
N GLN A 17 -13.17 -9.47 1.97
CA GLN A 17 -13.20 -8.02 1.77
C GLN A 17 -13.66 -7.65 0.35
N ALA A 18 -13.23 -8.38 -0.68
CA ALA A 18 -13.63 -8.14 -2.06
C ALA A 18 -15.12 -8.43 -2.29
N GLN A 19 -15.64 -9.49 -1.68
CA GLN A 19 -17.06 -9.88 -1.78
C GLN A 19 -18.00 -8.80 -1.26
N LYS A 20 -17.64 -8.10 -0.18
CA LYS A 20 -18.40 -6.94 0.35
C LYS A 20 -18.55 -5.78 -0.65
N HIS A 21 -17.71 -5.77 -1.67
CA HIS A 21 -17.64 -4.75 -2.71
C HIS A 21 -17.98 -5.32 -4.09
N ALA A 22 -18.57 -6.53 -4.15
CA ALA A 22 -18.90 -7.23 -5.40
C ALA A 22 -17.70 -7.36 -6.36
N PHE A 23 -16.49 -7.47 -5.82
CA PHE A 23 -15.23 -7.52 -6.57
C PHE A 23 -14.96 -6.29 -7.45
N ASP A 24 -15.69 -5.18 -7.26
CA ASP A 24 -15.40 -3.93 -7.98
C ASP A 24 -14.22 -3.19 -7.33
N ILE A 25 -13.12 -3.11 -8.09
CA ILE A 25 -11.88 -2.46 -7.66
C ILE A 25 -12.13 -0.98 -7.30
N LYS A 26 -13.02 -0.29 -8.01
CA LYS A 26 -13.29 1.13 -7.77
C LYS A 26 -13.96 1.34 -6.41
N THR A 27 -14.92 0.48 -6.05
CA THR A 27 -15.62 0.58 -4.76
C THR A 27 -14.71 0.19 -3.60
N ILE A 28 -13.86 -0.83 -3.75
CA ILE A 28 -12.83 -1.20 -2.77
C ILE A 28 -11.90 -0.01 -2.50
N LEU A 29 -11.39 0.62 -3.56
CA LEU A 29 -10.51 1.78 -3.44
C LEU A 29 -11.20 2.96 -2.74
N ALA A 30 -12.46 3.24 -3.10
CA ALA A 30 -13.23 4.31 -2.47
C ALA A 30 -13.44 4.04 -0.97
N ALA A 31 -13.77 2.80 -0.60
CA ALA A 31 -13.93 2.38 0.79
C ALA A 31 -12.62 2.50 1.59
N ALA A 32 -11.49 2.10 0.99
CA ALA A 32 -10.16 2.24 1.59
C ALA A 32 -9.80 3.71 1.84
N LYS A 33 -10.00 4.59 0.85
CA LYS A 33 -9.78 6.04 1.00
C LYS A 33 -10.67 6.65 2.08
N LYS A 34 -11.94 6.24 2.16
CA LYS A 34 -12.87 6.68 3.23
C LYS A 34 -12.37 6.26 4.61
N ARG A 35 -11.89 5.03 4.76
CA ARG A 35 -11.29 4.52 6.01
C ARG A 35 -10.03 5.28 6.40
N GLN A 36 -9.15 5.55 5.44
CA GLN A 36 -7.93 6.34 5.64
C GLN A 36 -8.24 7.74 6.17
N ARG A 37 -9.21 8.44 5.55
CA ARG A 37 -9.65 9.78 6.00
C ARG A 37 -10.19 9.78 7.42
N ARG A 38 -10.91 8.72 7.82
CA ARG A 38 -11.46 8.57 9.18
C ARG A 38 -10.41 8.22 10.24
N SER A 39 -9.22 7.79 9.83
CA SER A 39 -8.19 7.33 10.78
C SER A 39 -7.52 8.45 11.58
N GLY A 40 -7.77 9.72 11.23
CA GLY A 40 -7.11 10.88 11.84
C GLY A 40 -5.61 11.02 11.51
N ARG A 41 -5.02 10.04 10.82
CA ARG A 41 -3.61 10.07 10.42
C ARG A 41 -3.42 11.02 9.22
N LYS A 42 -2.36 11.83 9.28
CA LYS A 42 -1.95 12.69 8.17
C LYS A 42 -1.66 11.84 6.93
N VAL A 43 -2.38 12.10 5.84
CA VAL A 43 -2.06 11.53 4.53
C VAL A 43 -0.86 12.30 3.98
N VAL A 44 0.27 11.62 3.81
CA VAL A 44 1.49 12.21 3.26
C VAL A 44 1.63 11.83 1.79
N SER A 45 2.00 12.81 0.96
CA SER A 45 2.52 12.55 -0.39
C SER A 45 4.02 12.31 -0.29
N LEU A 46 4.49 11.17 -0.79
CA LEU A 46 5.93 10.93 -0.92
C LEU A 46 6.44 11.77 -2.09
N ALA A 47 7.59 12.44 -1.91
CA ALA A 47 8.21 13.20 -2.99
C ALA A 47 8.52 12.28 -4.19
N SER A 48 8.46 12.85 -5.38
CA SER A 48 8.70 12.07 -6.60
C SER A 48 10.15 11.59 -6.63
N ARG A 49 10.40 10.40 -7.22
CA ARG A 49 11.76 9.84 -7.33
C ARG A 49 12.74 10.77 -8.04
N HIS A 50 12.24 11.70 -8.86
CA HIS A 50 13.05 12.69 -9.56
C HIS A 50 13.64 13.75 -8.62
N GLU A 51 12.99 14.03 -7.49
CA GLU A 51 13.47 14.98 -6.48
C GLU A 51 14.29 14.31 -5.36
N MET A 52 14.42 12.98 -5.41
CA MET A 52 15.25 12.25 -4.45
C MET A 52 16.71 12.41 -4.87
N PRO A 53 17.57 13.04 -4.06
CA PRO A 53 19.00 13.06 -4.36
C PRO A 53 19.47 11.62 -4.47
N ASP A 54 20.15 11.29 -5.58
CA ASP A 54 20.70 9.97 -5.84
C ASP A 54 21.49 9.52 -4.61
N ARG A 55 21.11 8.39 -4.02
CA ARG A 55 21.76 7.84 -2.82
C ARG A 55 23.27 7.69 -3.02
N MET A 56 23.73 7.52 -4.27
CA MET A 56 25.14 7.36 -4.66
C MET A 56 25.92 8.68 -4.81
N SER A 57 25.25 9.83 -4.79
CA SER A 57 25.88 11.15 -4.97
C SER A 57 26.41 11.75 -3.65
N ARG A 58 25.97 11.23 -2.50
CA ARG A 58 26.40 11.72 -1.17
C ARG A 58 27.81 11.28 -0.75
N THR A 59 28.36 10.23 -1.37
CA THR A 59 29.67 9.67 -0.98
C THR A 59 30.86 10.20 -1.80
N ARG A 60 30.65 11.17 -2.70
CA ARG A 60 31.71 11.70 -3.60
C ARG A 60 32.20 13.12 -3.25
N LYS A 61 31.79 13.71 -2.13
CA LYS A 61 32.26 15.03 -1.67
C LYS A 61 32.95 14.94 -0.31
N THR A 62 34.16 14.38 -0.30
CA THR A 62 35.21 14.73 0.65
C THR A 62 36.52 14.74 -0.14
N ALA A 63 36.92 15.95 -0.54
CA ALA A 63 38.25 16.26 -1.06
C ALA A 63 38.90 17.20 -0.03
#